data_AF-A0A9P3PDC9-F1
#
_entry.id   AF-A0A9P3PDC9-F1
#
_cell.length_a   1.000
_cell.length_b   1.000
_cell.length_c   1.000
_cell.angle_alpha   90.00
_cell.angle_beta   90.00
_cell.angle_gamma   90.00
#
_symmetry.space_group_name_H-M   'P 1'
#
loop_
_entity.id
_entity.type
_entity.pdbx_description
1 polymer ?
#
loop_
_entity_poly.entity_id
_entity_poly.type
_entity_poly.pdbx_seq_one_letter_code
_entity_poly.pdbx_strand_id
1 'polypeptide(L)'
;MYVVPSVENLLVWDGVFFVHQGYYADAVLKFRIIFPSNYPERQLSVQFVTDIFHPLIDNQTGTFNLAPRFRPWRPKENHVFDVLHYIKAAFKKQALDHIQESDCLNKEAFRL
;
A
#
# COMPACT_ATOMS: atom_id res chain seq x y z
N MET A 1 -12.86 -1.42 -3.17
CA MET A 1 -11.72 -2.29 -2.81
C MET A 1 -12.30 -3.51 -2.13
N TYR A 2 -11.88 -4.69 -2.53
CA TYR A 2 -12.26 -5.95 -1.89
C TYR A 2 -11.01 -6.60 -1.33
N VAL A 3 -11.13 -7.24 -0.17
CA VAL A 3 -10.02 -7.88 0.53
C VAL A 3 -10.55 -9.17 1.13
N VAL A 4 -9.84 -10.27 0.91
CA VAL A 4 -10.20 -11.59 1.43
C VAL A 4 -8.94 -12.29 1.95
N PRO A 5 -9.02 -13.10 3.02
CA PRO A 5 -7.93 -13.99 3.38
C PRO A 5 -7.60 -14.95 2.23
N SER A 6 -6.32 -15.23 2.05
CA SER A 6 -5.86 -16.26 1.13
C SER A 6 -6.34 -17.62 1.62
N VAL A 7 -6.68 -18.50 0.69
CA VAL A 7 -7.14 -19.87 0.99
C VAL A 7 -6.06 -20.72 1.64
N GLU A 8 -4.79 -20.42 1.38
CA GLU A 8 -3.63 -21.19 1.88
C GLU A 8 -3.15 -20.71 3.25
N ASN A 9 -3.31 -19.42 3.56
CA ASN A 9 -2.76 -18.83 4.78
C ASN A 9 -3.58 -17.61 5.24
N LEU A 10 -4.16 -17.68 6.45
CA LEU A 10 -4.93 -16.60 7.04
C LEU A 10 -4.11 -15.34 7.38
N LEU A 11 -2.78 -15.47 7.48
CA LEU A 11 -1.85 -14.35 7.63
C LEU A 11 -1.48 -13.68 6.29
N VAL A 12 -2.10 -14.10 5.20
CA VAL A 12 -1.95 -13.49 3.88
C VAL A 12 -3.34 -13.12 3.37
N TRP A 13 -3.59 -11.84 3.08
CA TRP A 13 -4.87 -11.41 2.50
C TRP A 13 -4.63 -10.88 1.09
N ASP A 14 -5.43 -11.33 0.14
CA ASP A 14 -5.42 -10.85 -1.23
C ASP A 14 -6.46 -9.74 -1.39
N GLY A 15 -6.06 -8.65 -2.05
CA GLY A 15 -6.86 -7.45 -2.22
C GLY A 15 -6.90 -6.97 -3.67
N VAL A 16 -8.02 -6.35 -4.04
CA VAL A 16 -8.18 -5.64 -5.32
C VAL A 16 -8.75 -4.25 -5.09
N PHE A 17 -8.08 -3.25 -5.66
CA PHE A 17 -8.47 -1.86 -5.60
C PHE A 17 -8.75 -1.32 -7.01
N PHE A 18 -10.00 -0.90 -7.21
CA PHE A 18 -10.46 -0.22 -8.42
C PHE A 18 -10.30 1.29 -8.23
N VAL A 19 -9.47 1.91 -9.05
CA VAL A 19 -9.26 3.36 -9.04
C VAL A 19 -10.19 3.98 -10.08
N HIS A 20 -11.00 4.96 -9.66
CA HIS A 20 -12.02 5.54 -10.54
C HIS A 20 -11.67 6.93 -11.06
N GLN A 21 -10.68 7.60 -10.48
CA GLN A 21 -10.37 9.01 -10.76
C GLN A 21 -8.88 9.30 -10.53
N GLY A 22 -8.38 10.37 -11.16
CA GLY A 22 -6.98 10.82 -11.04
C GLY A 22 -6.07 10.15 -12.07
N TYR A 23 -4.76 10.30 -11.89
CA TYR A 23 -3.73 9.78 -12.82
C TYR A 23 -3.78 8.27 -13.03
N TYR A 24 -4.38 7.55 -12.08
CA TYR A 24 -4.50 6.09 -12.08
C TYR A 24 -5.93 5.62 -12.38
N ALA A 25 -6.78 6.47 -12.96
CA ALA A 25 -8.16 6.10 -13.30
C ALA A 25 -8.21 4.82 -14.15
N ASP A 26 -9.26 4.02 -13.91
CA ASP A 26 -9.53 2.73 -14.55
C ASP A 26 -8.52 1.61 -14.24
N ALA A 27 -7.52 1.87 -13.40
CA ALA A 27 -6.60 0.84 -12.94
C ALA A 27 -7.29 -0.17 -12.00
N VAL A 28 -7.02 -1.46 -12.23
CA VAL A 28 -7.38 -2.57 -11.36
C VAL A 28 -6.12 -3.07 -10.66
N LEU A 29 -5.91 -2.60 -9.43
CA LEU A 29 -4.68 -2.84 -8.69
C LEU A 29 -4.86 -4.02 -7.74
N LYS A 30 -4.18 -5.13 -8.02
CA LYS A 30 -4.11 -6.29 -7.14
C LYS A 30 -2.94 -6.12 -6.18
N PHE A 31 -3.17 -6.42 -4.91
CA PHE A 31 -2.14 -6.36 -3.87
C PHE A 31 -2.36 -7.46 -2.84
N ARG A 32 -1.32 -7.71 -2.05
CA ARG A 32 -1.31 -8.68 -0.97
C ARG A 32 -0.90 -8.00 0.32
N ILE A 33 -1.59 -8.34 1.40
CA ILE A 33 -1.26 -7.94 2.77
C ILE A 33 -0.66 -9.17 3.44
N ILE A 34 0.51 -9.01 4.06
CA ILE A 34 1.20 -10.09 4.75
C ILE A 34 1.33 -9.69 6.22
N PHE A 35 0.63 -10.42 7.08
CA PHE A 35 0.66 -10.22 8.52
C PHE A 35 1.85 -10.99 9.10
N PRO A 36 2.66 -10.36 9.97
CA PRO A 36 3.67 -11.10 10.73
C PRO A 36 2.97 -12.01 11.76
N SER A 37 3.65 -13.08 12.18
CA SER A 37 3.12 -14.04 13.16
C SER A 37 2.78 -13.42 14.51
N ASN A 38 3.36 -12.27 14.85
CA ASN A 38 3.11 -11.52 16.08
C ASN A 38 2.27 -10.25 15.86
N TYR A 39 1.50 -10.16 14.76
CA TYR A 39 0.57 -9.04 14.58
C TYR A 39 -0.42 -8.93 15.76
N PRO A 40 -0.68 -7.73 16.31
CA PRO A 40 -0.31 -6.40 15.81
C PRO A 40 1.01 -5.84 16.34
N GLU A 41 1.82 -6.59 17.10
CA GLU A 41 3.08 -6.07 17.69
C GLU A 41 4.10 -5.60 16.65
N ARG A 42 4.08 -6.21 15.46
CA ARG A 42 4.85 -5.77 14.29
C ARG A 42 3.89 -5.35 13.17
N GLN A 43 4.30 -4.33 12.42
CA GLN A 43 3.57 -3.88 11.23
C GLN A 43 3.43 -5.00 10.18
N LEU A 44 2.28 -5.00 9.50
CA LEU A 44 2.08 -5.79 8.29
C LEU A 44 2.85 -5.18 7.10
N SER A 45 3.04 -5.94 6.02
CA SER A 45 3.54 -5.45 4.74
C SER A 45 2.48 -5.51 3.65
N VAL A 46 2.63 -4.64 2.64
CA VAL A 46 1.74 -4.58 1.48
C VAL A 46 2.60 -4.69 0.22
N GLN A 47 2.24 -5.62 -0.66
CA GLN A 47 2.91 -5.86 -1.93
C GLN A 47 1.91 -5.77 -3.07
N PHE A 48 2.12 -4.86 -4.02
CA PHE A 48 1.35 -4.80 -5.25
C PHE A 48 1.80 -5.94 -6.19
N VAL A 49 0.82 -6.66 -6.71
CA VAL A 49 0.99 -7.75 -7.68
C VAL A 49 0.78 -7.22 -9.10
N THR A 50 -0.01 -6.17 -9.26
CA THR A 50 -0.15 -5.45 -10.54
C THR A 50 1.01 -4.48 -10.68
N ASP A 51 1.73 -4.56 -11.81
CA ASP A 51 2.76 -3.59 -12.16
C ASP A 51 2.16 -2.18 -12.21
N ILE A 52 2.72 -1.28 -11.41
CA ILE A 52 2.20 0.07 -11.27
C ILE A 52 3.34 1.06 -11.04
N PHE A 53 3.33 2.14 -11.80
CA PHE A 53 4.33 3.19 -11.70
C PHE A 53 3.88 4.25 -10.69
N HIS A 54 4.32 4.11 -9.45
CA HIS A 54 3.85 4.95 -8.33
C HIS A 54 5.01 5.29 -7.37
N PRO A 55 5.15 6.54 -6.88
CA PRO A 55 6.32 6.97 -6.09
C PRO A 55 6.58 6.13 -4.83
N LEU A 56 5.52 5.75 -4.11
CA LEU A 56 5.61 4.95 -2.87
C LEU A 56 5.71 3.43 -3.11
N ILE A 57 5.73 2.96 -4.36
CA ILE A 57 5.78 1.53 -4.69
C ILE A 57 7.13 1.24 -5.34
N ASP A 58 7.84 0.25 -4.81
CA ASP A 58 9.06 -0.23 -5.42
C ASP A 58 8.75 -0.97 -6.74
N ASN A 59 9.39 -0.54 -7.83
CA ASN A 59 9.09 -1.07 -9.17
C ASN A 59 9.49 -2.53 -9.37
N GLN A 60 10.44 -3.07 -8.58
CA GLN A 60 10.94 -4.43 -8.77
C GLN A 60 10.16 -5.44 -7.91
N THR A 61 9.86 -5.04 -6.67
CA THR A 61 9.25 -5.93 -5.67
C THR A 61 7.77 -5.70 -5.50
N GLY A 62 7.23 -4.56 -5.96
CA GLY A 62 5.86 -4.13 -5.68
C GLY A 62 5.64 -3.69 -4.22
N THR A 63 6.70 -3.59 -3.41
CA THR A 63 6.59 -3.21 -1.99
C THR A 63 6.03 -1.80 -1.87
N PHE A 64 4.97 -1.62 -1.08
CA PHE A 64 4.40 -0.31 -0.79
C PHE A 64 4.96 0.28 0.51
N ASN A 65 5.45 1.52 0.46
CA ASN A 65 6.04 2.17 1.61
C ASN A 65 4.98 2.66 2.60
N LEU A 66 4.89 2.00 3.75
CA LEU A 66 4.00 2.38 4.86
C LEU A 66 4.63 3.39 5.83
N ALA A 67 5.95 3.58 5.77
CA ALA A 67 6.68 4.44 6.70
C ALA A 67 6.16 5.89 6.81
N PRO A 68 5.70 6.55 5.73
CA PRO A 68 5.30 7.96 5.81
C PRO A 68 4.11 8.20 6.74
N ARG A 69 3.27 7.18 6.96
CA ARG A 69 2.11 7.26 7.84
C ARG A 69 2.24 6.44 9.12
N PHE A 70 3.01 5.36 9.09
CA PHE A 70 3.01 4.35 10.14
C PHE A 70 4.37 4.15 10.82
N ARG A 71 5.28 5.12 10.74
CA ARG A 71 6.55 5.09 11.49
C ARG A 71 6.51 6.07 12.67
N PRO A 72 6.71 5.62 13.93
CA PRO A 72 6.75 4.22 14.35
C PRO A 72 5.36 3.56 14.30
N TRP A 73 5.32 2.25 14.10
CA TRP A 73 4.08 1.47 14.15
C TRP A 73 3.58 1.39 15.59
N ARG A 74 2.29 1.61 15.79
CA ARG A 74 1.64 1.64 17.11
C ARG A 74 0.57 0.54 17.18
N PRO A 75 0.85 -0.64 17.76
CA PRO A 75 -0.04 -1.80 17.74
C PRO A 75 -1.47 -1.57 18.27
N LYS A 76 -1.66 -0.59 19.17
CA LYS A 76 -2.95 -0.26 19.78
C LYS A 76 -3.75 0.81 19.02
N GLU A 77 -3.11 1.48 18.07
CA GLU A 77 -3.69 2.59 17.31
C GLU A 77 -3.80 2.24 15.82
N ASN A 78 -2.82 1.53 15.28
CA ASN A 78 -2.74 1.21 13.86
C ASN A 78 -3.31 -0.18 13.60
N HIS A 79 -4.25 -0.24 12.67
CA HIS A 79 -4.94 -1.45 12.27
C HIS A 79 -4.85 -1.66 10.77
N VAL A 80 -5.19 -2.86 10.30
CA VAL A 80 -5.24 -3.16 8.87
C VAL A 80 -6.16 -2.19 8.10
N PHE A 81 -7.28 -1.74 8.68
CA PHE A 81 -8.17 -0.81 7.99
C PHE A 81 -7.55 0.58 7.80
N ASP A 82 -6.64 1.01 8.69
CA ASP A 82 -5.88 2.25 8.51
C ASP A 82 -4.93 2.12 7.31
N VAL A 83 -4.29 0.96 7.18
CA VAL A 83 -3.41 0.65 6.05
C VAL A 83 -4.22 0.60 4.75
N LEU A 84 -5.38 -0.05 4.73
CA LEU A 84 -6.28 -0.07 3.57
C LEU A 84 -6.74 1.34 3.17
N HIS A 85 -7.07 2.17 4.16
CA HIS A 85 -7.39 3.57 3.92
C HIS A 85 -6.20 4.33 3.32
N TYR A 86 -4.98 4.08 3.82
CA TYR A 86 -3.77 4.71 3.31
C TYR A 86 -3.44 4.28 1.88
N ILE A 87 -3.58 2.99 1.55
CA ILE A 87 -3.48 2.48 0.18
C ILE A 87 -4.42 3.27 -0.73
N LYS A 88 -5.71 3.39 -0.38
CA LYS A 88 -6.67 4.16 -1.18
C LYS A 88 -6.28 5.64 -1.30
N ALA A 89 -5.77 6.24 -0.24
CA ALA A 89 -5.38 7.64 -0.22
C ALA A 89 -4.16 7.92 -1.12
N ALA A 90 -3.18 7.02 -1.17
CA ALA A 90 -1.94 7.19 -1.93
C ALA A 90 -2.15 7.46 -3.43
N PHE A 91 -3.23 6.94 -4.02
CA PHE A 91 -3.56 7.15 -5.43
C PHE A 91 -4.36 8.42 -5.71
N LYS A 92 -4.65 9.24 -4.69
CA LYS A 92 -5.36 10.52 -4.86
C LYS A 92 -4.37 11.65 -5.12
N LYS A 93 -4.76 12.59 -5.99
CA LYS A 93 -3.97 13.80 -6.31
C LYS A 93 -3.42 14.50 -5.06
N GLN A 94 -4.28 14.77 -4.06
CA GLN A 94 -3.84 15.41 -2.82
C GLN A 94 -2.72 14.65 -2.11
N ALA A 95 -2.76 13.32 -2.07
CA ALA A 95 -1.68 12.55 -1.45
C ALA A 95 -0.40 12.63 -2.27
N LEU A 96 -0.51 12.47 -3.61
CA LEU A 96 0.62 12.54 -4.54
C LEU A 96 1.35 13.88 -4.43
N ASP A 97 0.60 14.99 -4.36
CA ASP A 97 1.15 16.35 -4.26
C ASP A 97 1.95 16.60 -2.96
N HIS A 98 1.77 15.77 -1.91
CA HIS A 98 2.44 15.93 -0.61
C HIS A 98 3.50 14.85 -0.33
N ILE A 99 3.73 13.91 -1.26
CA ILE A 99 4.78 12.90 -1.12
C ILE A 99 6.15 13.60 -1.03
N GLN A 100 7.00 13.13 -0.13
CA GLN A 100 8.39 13.58 -0.04
C GLN A 100 9.30 12.61 -0.81
N GLU A 101 10.34 13.12 -1.46
CA GLU A 101 11.29 12.28 -2.20
C GLU A 101 11.95 11.22 -1.29
N SER A 102 12.16 11.55 -0.01
CA SER A 102 12.71 10.62 1.01
C SER A 102 11.85 9.38 1.24
N ASP A 103 10.56 9.47 0.94
CA ASP A 103 9.59 8.39 1.11
C ASP A 103 9.41 7.54 -0.16
N CYS A 104 9.97 8.00 -1.27
CA CYS A 104 9.77 7.35 -2.57
C CYS A 104 10.68 6.14 -2.72
N LEU A 105 10.06 4.97 -2.92
CA LEU A 105 10.77 3.76 -3.34
C LEU A 105 11.05 3.79 -4.85
N ASN A 106 10.18 4.43 -5.62
CA ASN A 106 10.39 4.73 -7.03
C ASN A 106 10.59 6.24 -7.23
N LYS A 107 11.85 6.66 -7.33
CA LYS A 107 12.23 8.07 -7.56
C LYS A 107 11.95 8.55 -8.99
N GLU A 108 11.83 7.65 -9.95
CA GLU A 108 11.49 8.03 -11.33
C GLU A 108 10.03 8.46 -11.40
N ALA A 109 9.13 7.73 -10.75
CA ALA A 109 7.72 8.12 -10.65
C ALA A 109 7.49 9.43 -9.89
N PHE A 110 8.38 9.79 -8.96
CA PHE A 110 8.28 11.06 -8.25
C PHE A 110 8.65 12.28 -9.10
N ARG A 111 9.47 12.10 -10.14
CA ARG A 111 10.01 13.20 -10.97
C ARG A 111 9.11 13.58 -12.15
N LEU A 112 8.13 12.74 -12.49
CA LEU A 112 7.15 12.96 -13.56
C LEU A 112 5.88 13.61 -13.01
#